data_AF-A0A4U3LMK7-F1
#
_entry.id   AF-A0A4U3LMK7-F1
#
_cell.length_a   1.000
_cell.length_b   1.000
_cell.length_c   1.000
_cell.angle_alpha   90.00
_cell.angle_beta   90.00
_cell.angle_gamma   90.00
#
_symmetry.space_group_name_H-M   'P 1'
#
loop_
_entity.id
_entity.type
_entity.pdbx_description
1 polymer ?
#
loop_
_entity_poly.entity_id
_entity_poly.type
_entity_poly.pdbx_seq_one_letter_code
_entity_poly.pdbx_strand_id
1 'polypeptide(L)'
;MNHQETMTDYLIAFIEGLKNSGVEQAVISPGSRSTPLALLLHRETAIQTFVDVDERSAAFFALGLSKASQKPVVLLCTSGTAAANYYPAICEANISHV
;
A
#
# COMPACT_ATOMS: atom_id res chain seq x y z
N MET A 1 18.91 -18.56 10.42
CA MET A 1 17.93 -17.84 9.59
C MET A 1 18.68 -16.71 8.89
N ASN A 2 18.68 -16.70 7.57
CA ASN A 2 19.31 -15.62 6.79
C ASN A 2 18.42 -14.36 6.83
N HIS A 3 19.02 -13.18 6.68
CA HIS A 3 18.33 -11.89 6.68
C HIS A 3 17.11 -11.86 5.73
N GLN A 4 17.23 -12.48 4.56
CA GLN A 4 16.13 -12.59 3.60
C GLN A 4 14.95 -13.40 4.10
N GLU A 5 15.19 -14.51 4.81
CA GLU A 5 14.13 -15.35 5.39
C GLU A 5 13.41 -14.57 6.49
N THR A 6 14.15 -13.98 7.42
CA THR A 6 13.56 -13.18 8.52
C THR A 6 12.75 -12.00 8.00
N MET A 7 13.24 -11.30 6.97
CA MET A 7 12.50 -10.20 6.35
C MET A 7 11.23 -10.71 5.65
N THR A 8 11.31 -11.84 4.95
CA THR A 8 10.16 -12.41 4.24
C THR A 8 9.06 -12.80 5.22
N ASP A 9 9.40 -13.53 6.28
CA ASP A 9 8.44 -13.99 7.29
C ASP A 9 7.78 -12.81 8.01
N TYR A 10 8.56 -11.77 8.33
CA TYR A 10 8.04 -10.55 8.95
C TYR A 10 7.04 -9.82 8.05
N LEU A 11 7.36 -9.67 6.76
CA LEU A 11 6.47 -9.00 5.80
C LEU A 11 5.21 -9.82 5.49
N ILE A 12 5.31 -11.16 5.43
CA ILE A 12 4.15 -12.03 5.25
C ILE A 12 3.20 -11.89 6.44
N ALA A 13 3.71 -11.99 7.67
CA ALA A 13 2.89 -11.81 8.87
C ALA A 13 2.20 -10.44 8.90
N PHE A 14 2.88 -9.37 8.45
CA PHE A 14 2.29 -8.05 8.32
C PHE A 14 1.17 -8.00 7.28
N ILE A 15 1.36 -8.58 6.09
CA ILE A 15 0.34 -8.66 5.04
C ILE A 15 -0.87 -9.47 5.51
N GLU A 16 -0.65 -10.59 6.22
CA GLU A 16 -1.73 -11.38 6.82
C GLU A 16 -2.57 -10.55 7.79
N GLY A 17 -1.92 -9.72 8.62
CA GLY A 17 -2.61 -8.76 9.49
C GLY A 17 -3.48 -7.77 8.72
N LEU A 18 -2.97 -7.23 7.60
CA LEU A 18 -3.73 -6.32 6.73
C LEU A 18 -4.96 -7.00 6.12
N LYS A 19 -4.80 -8.22 5.59
CA LYS A 19 -5.91 -9.01 5.03
C LYS A 19 -6.99 -9.27 6.09
N ASN A 20 -6.58 -9.72 7.26
CA ASN A 20 -7.50 -10.00 8.37
C ASN A 20 -8.21 -8.75 8.88
N SER A 21 -7.67 -7.56 8.60
CA SER A 21 -8.27 -6.26 8.89
C SER A 21 -9.19 -5.74 7.78
N GLY A 22 -9.44 -6.53 6.73
CA GLY A 22 -10.37 -6.19 5.65
C GLY A 22 -9.75 -5.48 4.45
N VAL A 23 -8.41 -5.46 4.33
CA VAL A 23 -7.74 -4.93 3.14
C VAL A 23 -7.91 -5.91 1.97
N GLU A 24 -8.48 -5.39 0.87
CA GLU A 24 -8.67 -6.14 -0.39
C GLU A 24 -7.92 -5.49 -1.57
N GLN A 25 -7.40 -4.27 -1.39
CA GLN A 25 -6.79 -3.49 -2.47
C GLN A 25 -5.53 -2.77 -1.99
N ALA A 26 -4.54 -2.68 -2.86
CA ALA A 26 -3.30 -1.94 -2.64
C ALA A 26 -2.87 -1.15 -3.88
N VAL A 27 -2.48 0.11 -3.70
CA VAL A 27 -1.91 0.96 -4.74
C VAL A 27 -0.41 1.12 -4.47
N ILE A 28 0.40 0.77 -5.47
CA ILE A 28 1.85 0.64 -5.37
C ILE A 28 2.51 1.65 -6.32
N SER A 29 3.34 2.51 -5.73
CA SER A 29 4.31 3.32 -6.46
C SER A 29 5.69 2.64 -6.41
N PRO A 30 6.31 2.36 -7.57
CA PRO A 30 7.49 1.51 -7.65
C PRO A 30 8.74 2.18 -7.08
N GLY A 31 9.63 1.39 -6.46
CA GLY A 31 10.96 1.84 -6.09
C GLY A 31 11.78 0.80 -5.32
N SER A 32 13.10 0.98 -5.29
CA SER A 32 14.05 -0.05 -4.83
C SER A 32 13.81 -0.53 -3.39
N ARG A 33 13.44 0.38 -2.47
CA ARG A 33 13.23 0.04 -1.06
C ARG A 33 11.91 -0.69 -0.82
N SER A 34 10.88 -0.39 -1.61
CA SER A 34 9.54 -0.98 -1.49
C SER A 34 9.41 -2.34 -2.20
N THR A 35 10.38 -2.72 -3.04
CA THR A 35 10.35 -3.96 -3.84
C THR A 35 9.93 -5.21 -3.05
N PRO A 36 10.50 -5.52 -1.86
CA PRO A 36 10.13 -6.75 -1.15
C PRO A 36 8.63 -6.79 -0.79
N LEU A 37 8.11 -5.68 -0.27
CA LEU A 37 6.70 -5.57 0.12
C LEU A 37 5.77 -5.52 -1.11
N ALA A 38 6.18 -4.84 -2.18
CA ALA A 38 5.42 -4.76 -3.43
C ALA A 38 5.25 -6.15 -4.07
N LEU A 39 6.33 -6.94 -4.12
CA LEU A 39 6.29 -8.29 -4.66
C LEU A 39 5.43 -9.23 -3.83
N LEU A 40 5.51 -9.14 -2.49
CA LEU A 40 4.69 -9.96 -1.60
C LEU A 40 3.20 -9.58 -1.67
N LEU A 41 2.87 -8.29 -1.71
CA LEU A 41 1.49 -7.83 -1.93
C LEU A 41 0.95 -8.30 -3.29
N HIS A 42 1.74 -8.23 -4.36
CA HIS A 42 1.31 -8.68 -5.69
C HIS A 42 1.12 -10.21 -5.78
N ARG A 43 1.83 -10.99 -4.97
CA ARG A 43 1.67 -12.44 -4.87
C ARG A 43 0.43 -12.86 -4.07
N GLU A 44 -0.10 -11.97 -3.26
CA GLU A 44 -1.26 -12.23 -2.42
C GLU A 44 -2.55 -12.10 -3.25
N THR A 45 -3.18 -13.22 -3.59
CA THR A 45 -4.35 -13.24 -4.47
C THR A 45 -5.60 -12.61 -3.86
N ALA A 46 -5.66 -12.49 -2.53
CA ALA A 46 -6.73 -11.78 -1.84
C ALA A 46 -6.62 -10.25 -1.89
N ILE A 47 -5.45 -9.70 -2.30
CA ILE A 47 -5.22 -8.26 -2.42
C ILE A 47 -5.02 -7.91 -3.89
N GLN A 48 -5.99 -7.21 -4.48
CA GLN A 48 -5.84 -6.65 -5.81
C GLN A 48 -4.82 -5.51 -5.78
N THR A 49 -3.80 -5.59 -6.63
CA THR A 49 -2.76 -4.56 -6.72
C THR A 49 -2.95 -3.66 -7.95
N PHE A 50 -2.72 -2.37 -7.75
CA PHE A 50 -2.67 -1.35 -8.80
C PHE A 50 -1.30 -0.68 -8.75
N VAL A 51 -0.76 -0.31 -9.91
CA VAL A 51 0.54 0.38 -10.00
C VAL A 51 0.33 1.77 -10.57
N ASP A 52 0.78 2.79 -9.83
CA ASP A 52 0.77 4.18 -10.29
C ASP A 52 2.12 4.82 -9.96
N VAL A 53 2.75 5.40 -10.99
CA VAL A 53 4.11 5.94 -10.95
C VAL A 53 4.18 7.33 -10.33
N ASP A 54 3.09 8.09 -10.33
CA ASP A 54 3.00 9.37 -9.63
C ASP A 54 2.37 9.12 -8.26
N GLU A 55 3.16 9.22 -7.19
CA GLU A 55 2.67 8.94 -5.84
C GLU A 55 1.48 9.82 -5.45
N ARG A 56 1.42 11.07 -5.92
CA ARG A 56 0.29 11.95 -5.61
C ARG A 56 -0.97 11.45 -6.29
N SER A 57 -0.88 11.03 -7.55
CA SER A 57 -1.98 10.37 -8.27
C SER A 57 -2.39 9.08 -7.57
N ALA A 58 -1.42 8.23 -7.22
CA ALA A 58 -1.63 6.96 -6.52
C ALA A 58 -2.43 7.14 -5.22
N ALA A 59 -2.11 8.17 -4.44
CA ALA A 59 -2.78 8.44 -3.18
C ALA A 59 -4.24 8.90 -3.37
N PHE A 60 -4.51 9.76 -4.35
CA PHE A 60 -5.89 10.15 -4.68
C PHE A 60 -6.69 9.00 -5.29
N PHE A 61 -6.05 8.13 -6.06
CA PHE A 61 -6.66 6.91 -6.57
C PHE A 61 -7.06 5.97 -5.42
N ALA A 62 -6.16 5.72 -4.46
CA ALA A 62 -6.45 4.93 -3.26
C ALA A 62 -7.56 5.56 -2.40
N LEU A 63 -7.55 6.89 -2.23
CA LEU A 63 -8.63 7.62 -1.56
C LEU A 63 -9.98 7.35 -2.23
N GLY A 64 -10.04 7.45 -3.57
CA GLY A 64 -11.25 7.18 -4.34
C GLY A 64 -11.73 5.74 -4.18
N LEU A 65 -10.82 4.77 -4.23
CA LEU A 65 -11.11 3.35 -3.98
C LEU A 65 -11.68 3.12 -2.58
N SER A 66 -11.04 3.66 -1.55
CA SER A 66 -11.49 3.53 -0.16
C SER A 66 -12.86 4.20 0.05
N LYS A 67 -13.04 5.41 -0.49
CA LYS A 67 -14.32 6.15 -0.41
C LYS A 67 -15.47 5.41 -1.10
N ALA A 68 -15.23 4.78 -2.25
CA ALA A 68 -16.26 4.04 -2.98
C ALA A 68 -16.59 2.68 -2.34
N SER A 69 -15.57 1.96 -1.86
CA SER A 69 -15.73 0.62 -1.30
C SER A 69 -16.10 0.61 0.18
N GLN A 70 -15.86 1.72 0.89
CA GLN A 70 -15.93 1.81 2.35
C GLN A 70 -15.04 0.77 3.05
N LYS A 71 -13.89 0.44 2.43
CA LYS A 71 -12.90 -0.52 2.92
C LYS A 71 -11.50 0.09 2.90
N PRO A 72 -10.59 -0.32 3.81
CA PRO A 72 -9.23 0.18 3.82
C PRO A 72 -8.48 -0.23 2.54
N VAL A 73 -7.74 0.73 1.97
CA VAL A 73 -6.89 0.54 0.79
C VAL A 73 -5.45 0.87 1.16
N VAL A 74 -4.53 -0.05 0.85
CA VAL A 74 -3.10 0.14 1.15
C VAL A 74 -2.46 1.09 0.15
N LEU A 75 -1.60 1.97 0.64
CA LEU A 75 -0.66 2.75 -0.16
C LEU A 75 0.77 2.28 0.11
N LEU A 76 1.53 1.99 -0.95
CA LEU A 76 2.93 1.61 -0.84
C LEU A 76 3.78 2.48 -1.77
N CYS A 77 4.79 3.16 -1.21
CA CYS A 77 5.82 3.87 -1.99
C CYS A 77 7.21 3.55 -1.45
N THR A 78 8.24 3.95 -2.19
CA THR A 78 9.63 3.87 -1.72
C THR A 78 9.98 5.03 -0.77
N SER A 79 11.17 4.99 -0.19
CA SER A 79 11.71 6.07 0.65
C SER A 79 11.90 7.40 -0.12
N GLY A 80 11.98 8.51 0.60
CA GLY A 80 12.29 9.83 0.05
C GLY A 80 11.05 10.70 -0.14
N THR A 81 11.06 11.57 -1.14
CA THR A 81 9.94 12.50 -1.44
C THR A 81 8.68 11.78 -1.92
N ALA A 82 8.80 10.52 -2.36
CA ALA A 82 7.67 9.66 -2.71
C ALA A 82 6.60 9.65 -1.61
N ALA A 83 7.01 9.47 -0.34
CA ALA A 83 6.08 9.51 0.79
C ALA A 83 5.46 10.91 1.01
N ALA A 84 6.18 11.99 0.70
CA ALA A 84 5.66 13.35 0.83
C ALA A 84 4.57 13.67 -0.21
N ASN A 85 4.64 13.06 -1.40
CA ASN A 85 3.61 13.21 -2.44
C ASN A 85 2.24 12.65 -2.02
N TYR A 86 2.17 11.73 -1.05
CA TYR A 86 0.91 11.23 -0.50
C TYR A 86 0.15 12.26 0.37
N TYR A 87 0.85 13.29 0.85
CA TYR A 87 0.32 14.19 1.87
C TYR A 87 -1.03 14.86 1.51
N PRO A 88 -1.24 15.36 0.28
CA PRO A 88 -2.53 15.98 -0.08
C PRO A 88 -3.72 15.02 0.06
N ALA A 89 -3.58 13.78 -0.37
CA ALA A 89 -4.65 12.78 -0.28
C ALA A 89 -4.87 12.30 1.16
N ILE A 90 -3.81 12.24 1.98
CA ILE A 90 -3.91 11.93 3.43
C ILE A 90 -4.68 13.04 4.15
N CYS A 91 -4.39 14.32 3.85
CA CYS A 91 -5.14 15.44 4.41
C CYS A 91 -6.63 15.35 4.07
N GLU A 92 -6.95 15.03 2.80
CA GLU A 92 -8.33 14.84 2.36
C GLU A 92 -8.99 13.62 3.04
N ALA A 93 -8.30 12.48 3.15
CA ALA A 93 -8.81 11.30 3.83
C ALA A 93 -9.22 11.61 5.28
N ASN A 94 -8.38 12.37 5.99
CA ASN A 94 -8.64 12.78 7.36
C ASN A 94 -9.89 13.69 7.48
N ILE A 95 -10.11 14.60 6.54
CA ILE A 95 -11.26 15.52 6.54
C ILE A 95 -12.55 14.80 6.08
N SER A 96 -12.44 13.90 5.11
CA SER A 96 -13.55 13.13 4.54
C SER A 96 -13.88 11.85 5.31
N HIS A 97 -13.16 11.53 6.40
CA HIS A 97 -13.30 10.30 7.19
C HIS A 97 -13.18 9.02 6.36
N VAL A 98 -12.14 8.96 5.53
CA VAL A 98 -11.77 7.80 4.71
C VAL A 98 -10.61 7.04 5.35
#